data_AF-A0A183KJ20-F1
#
_entry.id   AF-A0A183KJ20-F1
#
_cell.length_a   1.000
_cell.length_b   1.000
_cell.length_c   1.000
_cell.angle_alpha   90.00
_cell.angle_beta   90.00
_cell.angle_gamma   90.00
#
_symmetry.space_group_name_H-M   'P 1'
#
loop_
_entity.id
_entity.type
_entity.pdbx_description
1 polymer ?
#
loop_
_entity_poly.entity_id
_entity_poly.type
_entity_poly.pdbx_seq_one_letter_code
_entity_poly.pdbx_strand_id
1 'polypeptide(L)'
;MVLSCDGILIQNNVFWPFVSDLSNLVSHKSIVDILVEDADFLNAWTKLIRYMQFMNCFTMKEGNHIEYETMTFYHAFTMEVEISSATMWNFWRHCRLPSERTHCLLYTKACLSTLADLLNGLGRLISPTVPETRPTRSALSLHLPLMRHVSCFIHLSTMQHGVNVRQLLVDYLLPKPRLLRRFMEHLVNILLGCHEVLIGYWIRNGQSVRQSVSHYMQSQFCYSFIDLDIFALQVCTALLPPAYFLNALVDQTKLLRGICFHNELLSLVSEPEVKNLDRKPMALQAWLINLCWILDLRNNLGLTEEELLQKELVSVLAPEPRKRSDLSILIPERCGIINPSNNLDSVLKMVATYSAPSCDETSGSLISGHYYLRPSLWHTDFDPIFHLLRVTSRRESSLAMEKYREQ
;
A
#
# COMPACT_ATOMS: atom_id res chain seq x y z
N MET A 1 -4.89 7.79 -22.20
CA MET A 1 -6.24 7.21 -22.01
C MET A 1 -6.23 6.48 -20.67
N VAL A 2 -7.23 6.70 -19.84
CA VAL A 2 -7.43 6.04 -18.55
C VAL A 2 -8.76 5.30 -18.63
N LEU A 3 -8.84 4.11 -18.04
CA LEU A 3 -10.03 3.28 -18.05
C LEU A 3 -11.18 3.93 -17.27
N SER A 4 -12.39 3.90 -17.84
CA SER A 4 -13.61 4.44 -17.22
C SER A 4 -14.31 3.35 -16.41
N CYS A 5 -14.21 3.41 -15.08
CA CYS A 5 -14.79 2.39 -14.18
C CYS A 5 -16.32 2.48 -14.04
N ASP A 6 -16.92 3.52 -14.59
CA ASP A 6 -18.37 3.73 -14.72
C ASP A 6 -18.91 3.28 -16.09
N GLY A 7 -18.05 2.82 -17.00
CA GLY A 7 -18.47 2.32 -18.30
C GLY A 7 -19.34 1.07 -18.18
N ILE A 8 -20.35 0.95 -19.05
CA ILE A 8 -21.34 -0.13 -19.02
C ILE A 8 -20.72 -1.54 -19.06
N LEU A 9 -19.61 -1.71 -19.77
CA LEU A 9 -18.91 -3.00 -19.85
C LEU A 9 -18.28 -3.39 -18.50
N ILE A 10 -17.77 -2.40 -17.76
CA ILE A 10 -17.18 -2.63 -16.44
C ILE A 10 -18.26 -2.92 -15.41
N GLN A 11 -19.36 -2.13 -15.42
CA GLN A 11 -20.50 -2.34 -14.52
C GLN A 11 -21.14 -3.74 -14.68
N ASN A 12 -21.11 -4.28 -15.91
CA ASN A 12 -21.65 -5.62 -16.21
C ASN A 12 -20.60 -6.74 -16.10
N ASN A 13 -19.42 -6.48 -15.53
CA ASN A 13 -18.34 -7.45 -15.34
C ASN A 13 -17.93 -8.20 -16.64
N VAL A 14 -17.97 -7.53 -17.80
CA VAL A 14 -17.67 -8.16 -19.10
C VAL A 14 -16.19 -8.60 -19.19
N PHE A 15 -15.32 -8.09 -18.33
CA PHE A 15 -13.91 -8.46 -18.25
C PHE A 15 -13.66 -9.80 -17.52
N TRP A 16 -14.67 -10.38 -16.87
CA TRP A 16 -14.49 -11.56 -16.01
C TRP A 16 -14.00 -12.82 -16.75
N PRO A 17 -14.49 -13.16 -17.97
CA PRO A 17 -13.94 -14.28 -18.73
C PRO A 17 -12.45 -14.10 -19.03
N PHE A 18 -12.03 -12.89 -19.41
CA PHE A 18 -10.63 -12.58 -19.65
C PHE A 18 -9.78 -12.75 -18.38
N VAL A 19 -10.27 -12.26 -17.23
CA VAL A 19 -9.59 -12.43 -15.94
C VAL A 19 -9.42 -13.90 -15.58
N SER A 20 -10.50 -14.69 -15.70
CA SER A 20 -10.48 -16.12 -15.38
C SER A 20 -9.46 -16.87 -16.23
N ASP A 21 -9.50 -16.67 -17.56
CA ASP A 21 -8.59 -17.32 -18.48
C ASP A 21 -7.14 -16.89 -18.25
N LEU A 22 -6.90 -15.58 -18.09
CA LEU A 22 -5.57 -15.06 -17.82
C LEU A 22 -5.01 -15.62 -16.51
N SER A 23 -5.79 -15.60 -15.42
CA SER A 23 -5.39 -16.13 -14.11
C SER A 23 -5.01 -17.60 -14.20
N ASN A 24 -5.79 -18.40 -14.92
CA ASN A 24 -5.48 -19.81 -15.16
C ASN A 24 -4.16 -19.96 -15.94
N LEU A 25 -3.98 -19.21 -17.03
CA LEU A 25 -2.76 -19.25 -17.86
C LEU A 25 -1.51 -18.88 -17.05
N VAL A 26 -1.53 -17.75 -16.34
CA VAL A 26 -0.36 -17.29 -15.58
C VAL A 26 -0.10 -18.11 -14.33
N SER A 27 -1.01 -19.01 -13.93
CA SER A 27 -0.77 -19.96 -12.85
C SER A 27 0.22 -21.07 -13.23
N HIS A 28 0.54 -21.22 -14.52
CA HIS A 28 1.47 -22.23 -15.02
C HIS A 28 2.80 -21.60 -15.45
N LYS A 29 3.91 -22.08 -14.87
CA LYS A 29 5.25 -21.56 -15.15
C LYS A 29 5.60 -21.60 -16.64
N SER A 30 5.34 -22.72 -17.32
CA SER A 30 5.67 -22.88 -18.74
C SER A 30 4.99 -21.85 -19.64
N ILE A 31 3.79 -21.40 -19.27
CA ILE A 31 3.08 -20.33 -19.99
C ILE A 31 3.70 -18.98 -19.66
N VAL A 32 3.97 -18.71 -18.37
CA VAL A 32 4.62 -17.46 -17.95
C VAL A 32 5.97 -17.25 -18.64
N ASP A 33 6.77 -18.30 -18.80
CA ASP A 33 8.07 -18.22 -19.46
C ASP A 33 7.90 -17.74 -20.92
N ILE A 34 6.95 -18.33 -21.66
CA ILE A 34 6.61 -17.92 -23.04
C ILE A 34 6.16 -16.45 -23.07
N LEU A 35 5.25 -16.06 -22.17
CA LEU A 35 4.70 -14.70 -22.14
C LEU A 35 5.78 -13.65 -21.82
N VAL A 36 6.70 -13.96 -20.90
CA VAL A 36 7.76 -13.02 -20.49
C VAL A 36 8.89 -12.93 -21.53
N GLU A 37 9.11 -13.98 -22.32
CA GLU A 37 10.07 -13.95 -23.44
C GLU A 37 9.52 -13.22 -24.67
N ASP A 38 8.19 -13.12 -24.80
CA ASP A 38 7.53 -12.38 -25.88
C ASP A 38 7.45 -10.86 -25.60
N ALA A 39 8.24 -10.10 -26.35
CA ALA A 39 8.28 -8.65 -26.25
C ALA A 39 6.95 -7.96 -26.64
N ASP A 40 6.20 -8.52 -27.59
CA ASP A 40 4.91 -7.96 -28.01
C ASP A 40 3.86 -8.17 -26.92
N PHE A 41 3.86 -9.35 -26.29
CA PHE A 41 3.06 -9.59 -25.10
C PHE A 41 3.40 -8.61 -23.98
N LEU A 42 4.68 -8.49 -23.58
CA LEU A 42 5.08 -7.59 -22.49
C LEU A 42 4.68 -6.13 -22.76
N ASN A 43 4.81 -5.68 -24.01
CA ASN A 43 4.39 -4.36 -24.43
C ASN A 43 2.87 -4.19 -24.32
N ALA A 44 2.08 -5.14 -24.81
CA ALA A 44 0.62 -5.11 -24.72
C ALA A 44 0.14 -5.19 -23.26
N TRP A 45 0.73 -6.08 -22.48
CA TRP A 45 0.43 -6.28 -21.06
C TRP A 45 0.69 -5.03 -20.24
N THR A 46 1.90 -4.46 -20.32
CA THR A 46 2.23 -3.26 -19.54
C THR A 46 1.43 -2.04 -20.00
N LYS A 47 1.01 -1.97 -21.27
CA LYS A 47 0.05 -0.97 -21.75
C LYS A 47 -1.35 -1.15 -21.15
N LEU A 48 -1.85 -2.39 -21.04
CA LEU A 48 -3.12 -2.68 -20.38
C LEU A 48 -3.09 -2.21 -18.92
N ILE A 49 -2.04 -2.59 -18.18
CA ILE A 49 -1.82 -2.16 -16.80
C ILE A 49 -1.71 -0.63 -16.70
N ARG A 50 -1.04 0.02 -17.66
CA ARG A 50 -0.98 1.48 -17.74
C ARG A 50 -2.35 2.14 -17.91
N TYR A 51 -3.32 1.53 -18.60
CA TYR A 51 -4.66 2.12 -18.73
C TYR A 51 -5.45 2.13 -17.43
N MET A 52 -5.13 1.26 -16.49
CA MET A 52 -5.71 1.23 -15.15
C MET A 52 -5.00 2.21 -14.19
N GLN A 53 -3.86 2.78 -14.60
CA GLN A 53 -3.18 3.81 -13.82
C GLN A 53 -4.06 5.06 -13.71
N PHE A 54 -4.27 5.53 -12.48
CA PHE A 54 -5.08 6.71 -12.16
C PHE A 54 -6.59 6.56 -12.43
N MET A 55 -7.11 5.34 -12.51
CA MET A 55 -8.56 5.15 -12.59
C MET A 55 -9.27 5.60 -11.30
N ASN A 56 -10.56 5.94 -11.41
CA ASN A 56 -11.38 6.40 -10.26
C ASN A 56 -10.75 7.56 -9.46
N CYS A 57 -10.37 8.63 -10.15
CA CYS A 57 -9.81 9.84 -9.52
C CYS A 57 -10.88 10.64 -8.76
N PHE A 58 -10.53 11.06 -7.54
CA PHE A 58 -11.31 11.97 -6.71
C PHE A 58 -10.73 13.38 -6.71
N THR A 59 -11.60 14.38 -6.81
CA THR A 59 -11.25 15.79 -6.53
C THR A 59 -11.97 16.22 -5.27
N MET A 60 -11.25 16.90 -4.36
CA MET A 60 -11.81 17.37 -3.10
C MET A 60 -12.99 18.31 -3.38
N LYS A 61 -14.15 18.06 -2.75
CA LYS A 61 -15.35 18.87 -2.95
C LYS A 61 -15.37 20.05 -1.97
N GLU A 62 -15.51 21.25 -2.52
CA GLU A 62 -15.75 22.48 -1.79
C GLU A 62 -17.26 22.82 -1.84
N GLY A 63 -17.82 23.36 -0.75
CA GLY A 63 -19.23 23.73 -0.70
C GLY A 63 -20.17 22.60 -0.23
N ASN A 64 -21.13 22.20 -1.06
CA ASN A 64 -22.15 21.22 -0.69
C ASN A 64 -21.61 19.78 -0.71
N HIS A 65 -22.22 18.91 0.10
CA HIS A 65 -21.97 17.47 0.08
C HIS A 65 -22.49 16.84 -1.22
N ILE A 66 -21.89 15.74 -1.67
CA ILE A 66 -22.38 15.02 -2.85
C ILE A 66 -23.76 14.40 -2.61
N GLU A 67 -24.66 14.50 -3.58
CA GLU A 67 -26.04 13.99 -3.43
C GLU A 67 -26.17 12.51 -3.82
N TYR A 68 -25.30 12.02 -4.72
CA TYR A 68 -25.36 10.67 -5.26
C TYR A 68 -23.98 10.03 -5.29
N GLU A 69 -23.93 8.74 -4.95
CA GLU A 69 -22.72 7.92 -4.98
C GLU A 69 -22.88 6.77 -5.97
N THR A 70 -21.81 6.47 -6.70
CA THR A 70 -21.76 5.34 -7.63
C THR A 70 -20.90 4.21 -7.05
N MET A 71 -21.11 2.98 -7.54
CA MET A 71 -20.26 1.82 -7.24
C MET A 71 -18.94 1.81 -8.04
N THR A 72 -18.59 2.93 -8.69
CA THR A 72 -17.37 3.06 -9.50
C THR A 72 -16.11 2.71 -8.72
N PHE A 73 -16.06 3.05 -7.42
CA PHE A 73 -14.93 2.71 -6.57
C PHE A 73 -14.76 1.20 -6.37
N TYR A 74 -15.86 0.47 -6.26
CA TYR A 74 -15.86 -0.97 -6.09
C TYR A 74 -15.35 -1.65 -7.36
N HIS A 75 -15.85 -1.22 -8.54
CA HIS A 75 -15.36 -1.75 -9.81
C HIS A 75 -13.87 -1.47 -10.02
N ALA A 76 -13.41 -0.25 -9.73
CA ALA A 76 -11.99 0.10 -9.83
C ALA A 76 -11.12 -0.79 -8.93
N PHE A 77 -11.55 -0.99 -7.68
CA PHE A 77 -10.86 -1.86 -6.74
C PHE A 77 -10.82 -3.32 -7.21
N THR A 78 -11.96 -3.91 -7.56
CA THR A 78 -12.05 -5.29 -8.04
C THR A 78 -11.19 -5.49 -9.28
N MET A 79 -11.22 -4.57 -10.24
CA MET A 79 -10.39 -4.65 -11.43
C MET A 79 -8.89 -4.66 -11.10
N GLU A 80 -8.40 -3.77 -10.22
CA GLU A 80 -6.99 -3.77 -9.85
C GLU A 80 -6.58 -5.05 -9.12
N VAL A 81 -7.44 -5.59 -8.25
CA VAL A 81 -7.15 -6.85 -7.55
C VAL A 81 -7.11 -8.01 -8.54
N GLU A 82 -8.14 -8.18 -9.35
CA GLU A 82 -8.34 -9.35 -10.19
C GLU A 82 -7.47 -9.35 -11.46
N ILE A 83 -7.37 -8.20 -12.16
CA ILE A 83 -6.60 -8.11 -13.40
C ILE A 83 -5.12 -7.87 -13.09
N SER A 84 -4.80 -6.94 -12.19
CA SER A 84 -3.42 -6.50 -11.98
C SER A 84 -2.73 -7.29 -10.87
N SER A 85 -3.25 -7.25 -9.64
CA SER A 85 -2.56 -7.79 -8.47
C SER A 85 -2.43 -9.32 -8.53
N ALA A 86 -3.50 -10.04 -8.86
CA ALA A 86 -3.46 -11.50 -8.99
C ALA A 86 -2.45 -11.95 -10.05
N THR A 87 -2.43 -11.29 -11.21
CA THR A 87 -1.46 -11.59 -12.27
C THR A 87 -0.03 -11.20 -11.89
N MET A 88 0.17 -10.05 -11.23
CA MET A 88 1.47 -9.64 -10.69
C MET A 88 2.06 -10.70 -9.76
N TRP A 89 1.25 -11.23 -8.84
CA TRP A 89 1.71 -12.23 -7.88
C TRP A 89 2.01 -13.58 -8.53
N ASN A 90 1.29 -13.95 -9.58
CA ASN A 90 1.61 -15.16 -10.36
C ASN A 90 2.96 -15.00 -11.07
N PHE A 91 3.18 -13.88 -11.77
CA PHE A 91 4.49 -13.59 -12.37
C PHE A 91 5.61 -13.58 -11.31
N TRP A 92 5.38 -12.91 -10.18
CA TRP A 92 6.32 -12.85 -9.07
C TRP A 92 6.68 -14.25 -8.54
N ARG A 93 5.67 -15.11 -8.33
CA ARG A 93 5.85 -16.50 -7.86
C ARG A 93 6.74 -17.29 -8.81
N HIS A 94 6.55 -17.13 -10.11
CA HIS A 94 7.34 -17.84 -11.10
C HIS A 94 8.73 -17.25 -11.32
N CYS A 95 8.92 -15.95 -11.06
CA CYS A 95 10.18 -15.26 -11.26
C CYS A 95 11.07 -15.17 -10.00
N ARG A 96 10.66 -15.74 -8.86
CA ARG A 96 11.36 -15.54 -7.57
C ARG A 96 12.57 -16.44 -7.31
N LEU A 97 12.69 -17.56 -8.03
CA LEU A 97 13.79 -18.50 -7.82
C LEU A 97 15.10 -17.94 -8.44
N PRO A 98 16.28 -18.23 -7.87
CA PRO A 98 17.55 -17.70 -8.40
C PRO A 98 17.81 -17.99 -9.88
N SER A 99 17.28 -19.09 -10.43
CA SER A 99 17.37 -19.44 -11.85
C SER A 99 16.60 -18.48 -12.79
N GLU A 100 15.61 -17.77 -12.25
CA GLU A 100 14.62 -16.99 -13.00
C GLU A 100 15.00 -15.51 -13.12
N ARG A 101 16.27 -15.20 -12.85
CA ARG A 101 16.82 -13.84 -12.91
C ARG A 101 16.57 -13.18 -14.26
N THR A 102 16.68 -13.92 -15.36
CA THR A 102 16.46 -13.40 -16.71
C THR A 102 15.01 -12.98 -16.93
N HIS A 103 14.04 -13.86 -16.65
CA HIS A 103 12.60 -13.58 -16.77
C HIS A 103 12.17 -12.42 -15.86
N CYS A 104 12.65 -12.41 -14.61
CA CYS A 104 12.42 -11.30 -13.70
C CYS A 104 12.86 -9.97 -14.31
N LEU A 105 14.07 -9.91 -14.89
CA LEU A 105 14.60 -8.68 -15.47
C LEU A 105 13.90 -8.27 -16.76
N LEU A 106 13.48 -9.21 -17.62
CA LEU A 106 12.68 -8.90 -18.81
C LEU A 106 11.37 -8.21 -18.43
N TYR A 107 10.64 -8.80 -17.49
CA TYR A 107 9.39 -8.22 -16.99
C TYR A 107 9.60 -6.86 -16.33
N THR A 108 10.62 -6.74 -15.48
CA THR A 108 10.97 -5.50 -14.78
C THR A 108 11.26 -4.37 -15.77
N LYS A 109 12.07 -4.65 -16.80
CA LYS A 109 12.44 -3.69 -17.85
C LYS A 109 11.25 -3.23 -18.66
N ALA A 110 10.33 -4.14 -19.02
CA ALA A 110 9.10 -3.76 -19.72
C ALA A 110 8.24 -2.81 -18.87
N CYS A 111 8.06 -3.12 -17.58
CA CYS A 111 7.33 -2.25 -16.65
C CYS A 111 8.00 -0.88 -16.50
N LEU A 112 9.32 -0.84 -16.34
CA LEU A 112 10.09 0.39 -16.22
C LEU A 112 10.04 1.26 -17.48
N SER A 113 10.12 0.65 -18.66
CA SER A 113 9.97 1.34 -19.94
C SER A 113 8.60 2.03 -20.02
N THR A 114 7.53 1.29 -19.76
CA THR A 114 6.17 1.82 -19.82
C THR A 114 5.92 2.88 -18.75
N LEU A 115 6.52 2.75 -17.55
CA LEU A 115 6.45 3.76 -16.50
C LEU A 115 7.19 5.03 -16.90
N ALA A 116 8.40 4.93 -17.46
CA ALA A 116 9.16 6.07 -17.93
C ALA A 116 8.39 6.84 -19.01
N ASP A 117 7.75 6.13 -19.96
CA ASP A 117 6.91 6.73 -20.99
C ASP A 117 5.68 7.44 -20.42
N LEU A 118 5.01 6.82 -19.43
CA LEU A 118 3.89 7.42 -18.72
C LEU A 118 4.33 8.73 -18.02
N LEU A 119 5.39 8.69 -17.22
CA LEU A 119 5.88 9.84 -16.45
C LEU A 119 6.39 10.98 -17.34
N ASN A 120 7.01 10.64 -18.47
CA ASN A 120 7.37 11.62 -19.51
C ASN A 120 6.12 12.28 -20.08
N GLY A 121 5.10 11.48 -20.44
CA GLY A 121 3.83 11.96 -20.99
C GLY A 121 3.10 12.91 -20.04
N LEU A 122 2.95 12.53 -18.77
CA LEU A 122 2.34 13.39 -17.74
C LEU A 122 3.05 14.74 -17.61
N GLY A 123 4.37 14.75 -17.78
CA GLY A 123 5.15 15.98 -17.75
C GLY A 123 4.83 17.00 -18.81
N ARG A 124 4.40 16.54 -19.99
CA ARG A 124 4.04 17.42 -21.10
C ARG A 124 2.70 18.11 -20.84
N LEU A 125 1.91 17.62 -19.89
CA LEU A 125 0.62 18.18 -19.48
C LEU A 125 0.76 19.24 -18.39
N ILE A 126 1.91 19.30 -17.71
CA ILE A 126 2.18 20.29 -16.66
C ILE A 126 2.57 21.61 -17.34
N SER A 127 1.87 22.69 -17.00
CA SER A 127 2.19 24.02 -17.53
C SER A 127 3.63 24.41 -17.16
N PRO A 128 4.43 24.93 -18.10
CA PRO A 128 5.81 25.39 -17.81
C PRO A 128 5.87 26.57 -16.82
N THR A 129 4.73 27.20 -16.51
CA THR A 129 4.63 28.31 -15.56
C THR A 129 4.49 27.88 -14.09
N VAL A 130 4.24 26.59 -13.80
CA VAL A 130 4.14 26.10 -12.42
C VAL A 130 5.56 25.89 -11.89
N PRO A 131 5.98 26.60 -10.82
CA PRO A 131 7.30 26.41 -10.25
C PRO A 131 7.47 24.95 -9.81
N GLU A 132 8.53 24.29 -10.29
CA GLU A 132 8.87 22.93 -9.87
C GLU A 132 9.11 22.82 -8.36
N THR A 133 9.22 23.93 -7.62
CA THR A 133 9.54 23.95 -6.19
C THR A 133 8.34 23.75 -5.26
N ARG A 134 7.09 23.84 -5.76
CA ARG A 134 5.90 23.55 -4.94
C ARG A 134 5.06 22.45 -5.59
N PRO A 135 5.05 21.23 -5.04
CA PRO A 135 4.21 20.16 -5.58
C PRO A 135 2.73 20.52 -5.39
N THR A 136 2.06 20.90 -6.48
CA THR A 136 0.59 20.98 -6.49
C THR A 136 0.04 19.57 -6.59
N ARG A 137 -0.48 19.04 -5.48
CA ARG A 137 -1.04 17.69 -5.45
C ARG A 137 -2.25 17.59 -6.36
N SER A 138 -2.22 16.63 -7.28
CA SER A 138 -3.27 16.36 -8.27
C SER A 138 -4.54 15.79 -7.62
N ALA A 139 -5.54 15.44 -8.45
CA ALA A 139 -6.62 14.56 -8.03
C ALA A 139 -6.06 13.28 -7.36
N LEU A 140 -6.82 12.74 -6.41
CA LEU A 140 -6.47 11.55 -5.66
C LEU A 140 -7.01 10.31 -6.38
N SER A 141 -6.13 9.50 -6.95
CA SER A 141 -6.46 8.13 -7.34
C SER A 141 -5.68 7.19 -6.44
N LEU A 142 -6.35 6.13 -5.95
CA LEU A 142 -5.72 5.08 -5.15
C LEU A 142 -5.21 3.91 -5.99
N HIS A 143 -5.37 3.99 -7.31
CA HIS A 143 -5.03 2.95 -8.27
C HIS A 143 -3.74 3.31 -9.03
N LEU A 144 -2.63 2.65 -8.67
CA LEU A 144 -1.32 2.80 -9.31
C LEU A 144 -0.74 1.44 -9.79
N PRO A 145 -1.50 0.62 -10.52
CA PRO A 145 -1.09 -0.76 -10.81
C PRO A 145 0.26 -0.84 -11.54
N LEU A 146 0.55 0.01 -12.54
CA LEU A 146 1.86 -0.03 -13.22
C LEU A 146 3.01 0.27 -12.26
N MET A 147 2.83 1.25 -11.37
CA MET A 147 3.83 1.60 -10.37
C MET A 147 4.03 0.48 -9.34
N ARG A 148 2.97 -0.24 -8.97
CA ARG A 148 3.02 -1.38 -8.05
C ARG A 148 3.70 -2.59 -8.68
N HIS A 149 3.46 -2.86 -9.97
CA HIS A 149 4.23 -3.83 -10.73
C HIS A 149 5.72 -3.46 -10.77
N VAL A 150 6.07 -2.21 -11.07
CA VAL A 150 7.46 -1.73 -11.01
C VAL A 150 8.04 -1.93 -9.61
N SER A 151 7.30 -1.55 -8.57
CA SER A 151 7.71 -1.67 -7.17
C SER A 151 8.01 -3.12 -6.78
N CYS A 152 7.08 -4.03 -7.05
CA CYS A 152 7.18 -5.46 -6.77
C CYS A 152 8.40 -6.09 -7.46
N PHE A 153 8.63 -5.74 -8.73
CA PHE A 153 9.71 -6.32 -9.52
C PHE A 153 11.08 -5.65 -9.31
N ILE A 154 11.12 -4.38 -8.87
CA ILE A 154 12.34 -3.80 -8.29
C ILE A 154 12.71 -4.57 -7.02
N HIS A 155 11.76 -4.77 -6.09
CA HIS A 155 12.01 -5.54 -4.88
C HIS A 155 12.56 -6.94 -5.21
N LEU A 156 11.90 -7.66 -6.12
CA LEU A 156 12.32 -9.01 -6.51
C LEU A 156 13.72 -8.99 -7.16
N SER A 157 13.96 -8.07 -8.10
CA SER A 157 15.27 -7.92 -8.76
C SER A 157 16.40 -7.62 -7.78
N THR A 158 16.15 -6.78 -6.78
CA THR A 158 17.19 -6.36 -5.82
C THR A 158 17.40 -7.39 -4.72
N MET A 159 16.31 -7.86 -4.10
CA MET A 159 16.38 -8.67 -2.87
C MET A 159 16.58 -10.15 -3.14
N GLN A 160 16.04 -10.68 -4.24
CA GLN A 160 16.18 -12.10 -4.60
C GLN A 160 17.26 -12.34 -5.65
N HIS A 161 17.41 -11.42 -6.61
CA HIS A 161 18.34 -11.59 -7.74
C HIS A 161 19.65 -10.78 -7.63
N GLY A 162 19.84 -10.07 -6.52
CA GLY A 162 21.07 -9.32 -6.21
C GLY A 162 21.41 -8.20 -7.19
N VAL A 163 20.42 -7.68 -7.93
CA VAL A 163 20.65 -6.61 -8.90
C VAL A 163 20.70 -5.26 -8.21
N ASN A 164 21.70 -4.45 -8.54
CA ASN A 164 21.80 -3.11 -7.98
C ASN A 164 20.66 -2.21 -8.52
N VAL A 165 19.93 -1.55 -7.62
CA VAL A 165 18.78 -0.71 -8.00
C VAL A 165 19.16 0.45 -8.93
N ARG A 166 20.36 1.05 -8.77
CA ARG A 166 20.82 2.11 -9.67
C ARG A 166 21.06 1.57 -11.07
N GLN A 167 21.67 0.38 -11.18
CA GLN A 167 21.86 -0.29 -12.47
C GLN A 167 20.53 -0.62 -13.13
N LEU A 168 19.54 -1.09 -12.36
CA LEU A 168 18.21 -1.41 -12.89
C LEU A 168 17.49 -0.18 -13.46
N LEU A 169 17.67 0.99 -12.85
CA LEU A 169 16.98 2.23 -13.22
C LEU A 169 17.77 3.13 -14.19
N VAL A 170 19.01 2.75 -14.54
CA VAL A 170 19.96 3.60 -15.28
C VAL A 170 19.47 3.96 -16.68
N ASP A 171 18.74 3.06 -17.34
CA ASP A 171 18.25 3.28 -18.71
C ASP A 171 16.85 3.92 -18.75
N TYR A 172 16.18 4.10 -17.60
CA TYR A 172 14.77 4.45 -17.53
C TYR A 172 14.49 5.72 -16.75
N LEU A 173 14.70 5.71 -15.43
CA LEU A 173 14.27 6.79 -14.53
C LEU A 173 15.42 7.72 -14.16
N LEU A 174 16.66 7.23 -14.08
CA LEU A 174 17.83 8.02 -13.70
C LEU A 174 18.32 9.03 -14.77
N PRO A 175 18.20 8.79 -16.09
CA PRO A 175 18.64 9.76 -17.09
C PRO A 175 17.92 11.11 -17.01
N LYS A 176 16.72 11.12 -16.43
CA LYS A 176 15.87 12.30 -16.28
C LYS A 176 15.38 12.38 -14.83
N PRO A 177 16.07 13.10 -13.93
CA PRO A 177 15.72 13.19 -12.50
C PRO A 177 14.25 13.56 -12.23
N ARG A 178 13.63 14.34 -13.14
CA ARG A 178 12.21 14.70 -13.11
C ARG A 178 11.26 13.48 -13.12
N LEU A 179 11.65 12.36 -13.75
CA LEU A 179 10.81 11.15 -13.79
C LEU A 179 10.74 10.50 -12.42
N LEU A 180 11.90 10.27 -11.79
CA LEU A 180 11.96 9.72 -10.44
C LEU A 180 11.24 10.63 -9.44
N ARG A 181 11.37 11.96 -9.60
CA ARG A 181 10.63 12.93 -8.81
C ARG A 181 9.11 12.80 -8.98
N ARG A 182 8.60 12.70 -10.22
CA ARG A 182 7.15 12.52 -10.45
C ARG A 182 6.65 11.19 -9.92
N PHE A 183 7.45 10.14 -10.05
CA PHE A 183 7.11 8.84 -9.46
C PHE A 183 6.90 9.00 -7.94
N MET A 184 7.86 9.62 -7.25
CA MET A 184 7.77 9.96 -5.82
C MET A 184 6.52 10.82 -5.51
N GLU A 185 6.25 11.85 -6.30
CA GLU A 185 5.11 12.76 -6.08
C GLU A 185 3.75 12.04 -6.13
N HIS A 186 3.58 11.05 -7.01
CA HIS A 186 2.35 10.26 -7.07
C HIS A 186 2.18 9.34 -5.85
N LEU A 187 3.27 8.74 -5.36
CA LEU A 187 3.27 7.91 -4.15
C LEU A 187 2.92 8.76 -2.91
N VAL A 188 3.56 9.91 -2.77
CA VAL A 188 3.27 10.87 -1.68
C VAL A 188 1.82 11.36 -1.76
N ASN A 189 1.29 11.61 -2.96
CA ASN A 189 -0.10 12.07 -3.12
C ASN A 189 -1.11 11.09 -2.55
N ILE A 190 -0.94 9.78 -2.77
CA ILE A 190 -1.80 8.74 -2.21
C ILE A 190 -1.68 8.70 -0.69
N LEU A 191 -0.47 8.58 -0.16
CA LEU A 191 -0.28 8.35 1.27
C LEU A 191 -0.79 9.53 2.12
N LEU A 192 -0.52 10.77 1.67
CA LEU A 192 -1.07 11.96 2.32
C LEU A 192 -2.58 12.06 2.10
N GLY A 193 -3.06 11.78 0.89
CA GLY A 193 -4.48 11.77 0.52
C GLY A 193 -5.32 10.84 1.41
N CYS A 194 -4.84 9.63 1.67
CA CYS A 194 -5.48 8.69 2.60
C CYS A 194 -5.62 9.29 4.00
N HIS A 195 -4.56 9.90 4.53
CA HIS A 195 -4.60 10.53 5.84
C HIS A 195 -5.56 11.72 5.90
N GLU A 196 -5.65 12.54 4.85
CA GLU A 196 -6.64 13.62 4.81
C GLU A 196 -8.08 13.10 4.85
N VAL A 197 -8.34 11.97 4.19
CA VAL A 197 -9.66 11.30 4.24
C VAL A 197 -9.93 10.80 5.65
N LEU A 198 -8.95 10.15 6.30
CA LEU A 198 -9.07 9.64 7.68
C LEU A 198 -9.22 10.75 8.74
N ILE A 199 -8.58 11.90 8.53
CA ILE A 199 -8.72 13.10 9.37
C ILE A 199 -10.07 13.80 9.12
N GLY A 200 -10.69 13.58 7.95
CA GLY A 200 -12.00 14.10 7.60
C GLY A 200 -11.97 15.41 6.80
N TYR A 201 -10.85 15.76 6.16
CA TYR A 201 -10.81 16.89 5.21
C TYR A 201 -11.68 16.64 3.98
N TRP A 202 -11.86 15.37 3.61
CA TRP A 202 -12.68 14.94 2.47
C TRP A 202 -14.13 14.60 2.85
N ILE A 203 -14.65 15.10 3.97
CA ILE A 203 -16.00 14.73 4.46
C ILE A 203 -17.13 14.99 3.45
N ARG A 204 -16.95 15.94 2.53
CA ARG A 204 -17.94 16.29 1.49
C ARG A 204 -17.95 15.34 0.30
N ASN A 205 -16.94 14.49 0.17
CA ASN A 205 -16.78 13.55 -0.94
C ASN A 205 -17.55 12.23 -0.74
N GLY A 206 -18.31 12.09 0.36
CA GLY A 206 -19.13 10.91 0.64
C GLY A 206 -18.36 9.68 1.10
N GLN A 207 -19.04 8.52 1.05
CA GLN A 207 -18.51 7.24 1.49
C GLN A 207 -17.61 6.57 0.45
N SER A 208 -17.80 6.83 -0.84
CA SER A 208 -17.00 6.22 -1.93
C SER A 208 -15.49 6.41 -1.73
N VAL A 209 -15.04 7.62 -1.41
CA VAL A 209 -13.61 7.89 -1.13
C VAL A 209 -13.15 7.20 0.17
N ARG A 210 -14.01 7.17 1.20
CA ARG A 210 -13.69 6.52 2.49
C ARG A 210 -13.54 5.01 2.33
N GLN A 211 -14.44 4.38 1.58
CA GLN A 211 -14.37 2.96 1.28
C GLN A 211 -13.16 2.62 0.42
N SER A 212 -12.81 3.49 -0.53
CA SER A 212 -11.60 3.30 -1.34
C SER A 212 -10.32 3.35 -0.49
N VAL A 213 -10.23 4.30 0.45
CA VAL A 213 -9.12 4.36 1.43
C VAL A 213 -9.13 3.15 2.34
N SER A 214 -10.31 2.70 2.79
CA SER A 214 -10.43 1.50 3.62
C SER A 214 -9.90 0.25 2.90
N HIS A 215 -10.28 0.03 1.64
CA HIS A 215 -9.79 -1.09 0.85
C HIS A 215 -8.28 -0.98 0.55
N TYR A 216 -7.78 0.22 0.27
CA TYR A 216 -6.35 0.48 0.05
C TYR A 216 -5.48 0.13 1.27
N MET A 217 -5.95 0.45 2.48
CA MET A 217 -5.23 0.24 3.74
C MET A 217 -5.60 -1.08 4.43
N GLN A 218 -6.52 -1.86 3.87
CA GLN A 218 -6.97 -3.10 4.49
C GLN A 218 -5.83 -4.13 4.54
N SER A 219 -5.71 -4.85 5.66
CA SER A 219 -4.62 -5.83 5.84
C SER A 219 -4.62 -6.90 4.74
N GLN A 220 -5.79 -7.37 4.29
CA GLN A 220 -5.89 -8.43 3.28
C GLN A 220 -5.22 -8.06 1.94
N PHE A 221 -5.16 -6.77 1.62
CA PHE A 221 -4.64 -6.28 0.34
C PHE A 221 -3.33 -5.50 0.48
N CYS A 222 -2.82 -5.30 1.70
CA CYS A 222 -1.72 -4.35 1.92
C CYS A 222 -0.44 -4.71 1.15
N TYR A 223 -0.16 -6.00 0.97
CA TYR A 223 0.97 -6.48 0.16
C TYR A 223 0.87 -6.06 -1.31
N SER A 224 -0.34 -5.95 -1.87
CA SER A 224 -0.57 -5.54 -3.25
C SER A 224 -0.66 -4.02 -3.44
N PHE A 225 -0.87 -3.27 -2.35
CA PHE A 225 -1.15 -1.84 -2.36
C PHE A 225 -0.13 -1.05 -1.54
N ILE A 226 -0.48 -0.67 -0.31
CA ILE A 226 0.26 0.30 0.50
C ILE A 226 1.72 -0.12 0.77
N ASP A 227 2.01 -1.42 0.93
CA ASP A 227 3.38 -1.89 1.19
C ASP A 227 4.30 -1.69 -0.03
N LEU A 228 3.75 -1.85 -1.24
CA LEU A 228 4.47 -1.59 -2.48
C LEU A 228 4.62 -0.09 -2.73
N ASP A 229 3.63 0.71 -2.37
CA ASP A 229 3.73 2.17 -2.51
C ASP A 229 4.78 2.75 -1.55
N ILE A 230 4.82 2.26 -0.29
CA ILE A 230 5.84 2.62 0.71
C ILE A 230 7.23 2.18 0.22
N PHE A 231 7.38 0.95 -0.26
CA PHE A 231 8.66 0.46 -0.79
C PHE A 231 9.15 1.29 -1.98
N ALA A 232 8.27 1.59 -2.94
CA ALA A 232 8.63 2.43 -4.08
C ALA A 232 9.07 3.83 -3.63
N LEU A 233 8.43 4.37 -2.59
CA LEU A 233 8.79 5.67 -2.03
C LEU A 233 10.15 5.59 -1.31
N GLN A 234 10.44 4.51 -0.60
CA GLN A 234 11.77 4.25 -0.02
C GLN A 234 12.86 4.16 -1.11
N VAL A 235 12.58 3.51 -2.25
CA VAL A 235 13.50 3.49 -3.40
C VAL A 235 13.73 4.89 -3.96
N CYS A 236 12.67 5.69 -4.14
CA CYS A 236 12.79 7.06 -4.63
C CYS A 236 13.61 7.93 -3.67
N THR A 237 13.35 7.85 -2.36
CA THR A 237 14.04 8.63 -1.33
C THR A 237 15.51 8.26 -1.18
N ALA A 238 15.88 6.98 -1.39
CA ALA A 238 17.28 6.54 -1.40
C ALA A 238 18.07 7.08 -2.61
N LEU A 239 17.38 7.47 -3.69
CA LEU A 239 17.98 7.88 -4.96
C LEU A 239 17.89 9.40 -5.21
N LEU A 240 16.99 10.10 -4.53
CA LEU A 240 16.82 11.55 -4.62
C LEU A 240 17.45 12.27 -3.42
N PRO A 241 17.85 13.54 -3.56
CA PRO A 241 18.20 14.37 -2.41
C PRO A 241 17.09 14.41 -1.35
N PRO A 242 17.40 14.25 -0.04
CA PRO A 242 16.39 14.19 1.03
C PRO A 242 15.43 15.39 1.06
N ALA A 243 15.91 16.57 0.66
CA ALA A 243 15.12 17.78 0.59
C ALA A 243 13.89 17.66 -0.32
N TYR A 244 13.96 16.90 -1.42
CA TYR A 244 12.81 16.72 -2.32
C TYR A 244 11.67 15.98 -1.61
N PHE A 245 12.01 14.93 -0.88
CA PHE A 245 11.05 14.13 -0.14
C PHE A 245 10.44 14.92 1.02
N LEU A 246 11.27 15.59 1.82
CA LEU A 246 10.77 16.41 2.93
C LEU A 246 9.85 17.51 2.42
N ASN A 247 10.20 18.19 1.32
CA ASN A 247 9.34 19.21 0.71
C ASN A 247 8.04 18.61 0.13
N ALA A 248 8.06 17.37 -0.36
CA ALA A 248 6.86 16.68 -0.82
C ALA A 248 5.92 16.30 0.34
N LEU A 249 6.48 15.93 1.50
CA LEU A 249 5.72 15.65 2.72
C LEU A 249 5.18 16.92 3.41
N VAL A 250 5.90 18.04 3.32
CA VAL A 250 5.50 19.35 3.89
C VAL A 250 4.42 19.98 2.99
N ASP A 251 3.26 19.33 3.00
CA ASP A 251 2.09 19.64 2.18
C ASP A 251 1.25 20.78 2.78
N GLN A 252 1.85 21.96 2.82
CA GLN A 252 1.27 23.17 3.42
C GLN A 252 -0.02 23.64 2.75
N THR A 253 -0.31 23.19 1.53
CA THR A 253 -1.53 23.56 0.81
C THR A 253 -2.74 22.71 1.15
N LYS A 254 -2.54 21.52 1.74
CA LYS A 254 -3.61 20.55 1.99
C LYS A 254 -3.50 19.90 3.37
N LEU A 255 -2.71 18.83 3.57
CA LEU A 255 -2.63 18.11 4.85
C LEU A 255 -2.21 19.03 6.00
N LEU A 256 -1.15 19.82 5.79
CA LEU A 256 -0.62 20.75 6.78
C LEU A 256 -1.17 22.19 6.60
N ARG A 257 -2.34 22.34 5.98
CA ARG A 257 -2.95 23.64 5.74
C ARG A 257 -3.19 24.38 7.04
N GLY A 258 -2.66 25.60 7.13
CA GLY A 258 -2.80 26.47 8.30
C GLY A 258 -1.92 26.09 9.49
N ILE A 259 -0.98 25.15 9.30
CA ILE A 259 0.04 24.81 10.30
C ILE A 259 1.27 25.67 10.06
N CYS A 260 1.62 26.47 11.06
CA CYS A 260 2.90 27.16 11.13
C CYS A 260 3.68 26.54 12.29
N PHE A 261 4.73 25.76 11.99
CA PHE A 261 5.51 25.06 13.02
C PHE A 261 6.02 25.99 14.12
N HIS A 262 6.43 27.22 13.77
CA HIS A 262 6.83 28.20 14.77
C HIS A 262 5.69 28.55 15.74
N ASN A 263 4.49 28.81 15.23
CA ASN A 263 3.34 29.15 16.05
C ASN A 263 2.86 27.95 16.88
N GLU A 264 2.90 26.74 16.31
CA GLU A 264 2.55 25.51 17.04
C GLU A 264 3.59 25.16 18.13
N LEU A 265 4.87 25.52 17.95
CA LEU A 265 5.87 25.36 19.00
C LEU A 265 5.67 26.39 20.13
N LEU A 266 5.33 27.63 19.79
CA LEU A 266 5.02 28.67 20.77
C LEU A 266 3.73 28.38 21.56
N SER A 267 2.77 27.68 20.97
CA SER A 267 1.53 27.31 21.67
C SER A 267 1.76 26.26 22.76
N LEU A 268 2.80 25.42 22.67
CA LEU A 268 3.15 24.42 23.70
C LEU A 268 3.56 25.04 25.04
N VAL A 269 4.03 26.29 25.03
CA VAL A 269 4.43 27.04 26.23
C VAL A 269 3.39 28.07 26.68
N SER A 270 2.28 28.16 25.95
CA SER A 270 1.17 29.09 26.23
C SER A 270 0.03 28.38 26.98
N GLU A 271 -0.86 29.14 27.65
CA GLU A 271 -2.05 28.55 28.27
C GLU A 271 -2.95 27.86 27.22
N PRO A 272 -3.50 26.66 27.52
CA PRO A 272 -4.28 25.90 26.57
C PRO A 272 -5.61 26.61 26.25
N GLU A 273 -5.72 27.17 25.04
CA GLU A 273 -7.01 27.63 24.51
C GLU A 273 -7.88 26.44 24.13
N VAL A 274 -9.12 26.38 24.66
CA VAL A 274 -10.11 25.38 24.25
C VAL A 274 -10.59 25.71 22.83
N LYS A 275 -9.97 25.10 21.82
CA LYS A 275 -10.40 25.18 20.42
C LYS A 275 -11.25 23.97 20.06
N ASN A 276 -12.48 24.22 19.59
CA ASN A 276 -13.33 23.15 19.05
C ASN A 276 -12.75 22.60 17.74
N LEU A 277 -12.73 21.26 17.63
CA LEU A 277 -12.45 20.49 16.40
C LEU A 277 -11.14 20.88 15.68
N ASP A 278 -10.06 21.06 16.44
CA ASP A 278 -8.75 21.22 15.84
C ASP A 278 -8.24 19.89 15.25
N ARG A 279 -8.11 19.84 13.92
CA ARG A 279 -7.57 18.69 13.18
C ARG A 279 -6.05 18.74 13.05
N LYS A 280 -5.41 19.84 13.46
CA LYS A 280 -3.95 20.02 13.34
C LYS A 280 -3.14 18.95 14.08
N PRO A 281 -3.49 18.52 15.31
CA PRO A 281 -2.74 17.44 15.97
C PRO A 281 -2.77 16.13 15.16
N MET A 282 -3.93 15.80 14.59
CA MET A 282 -4.08 14.61 13.74
C MET A 282 -3.30 14.76 12.42
N ALA A 283 -3.24 15.96 11.85
CA ALA A 283 -2.45 16.23 10.65
C ALA A 283 -0.94 16.15 10.90
N LEU A 284 -0.46 16.66 12.03
CA LEU A 284 0.93 16.51 12.47
C LEU A 284 1.28 15.04 12.72
N GLN A 285 0.40 14.30 13.40
CA GLN A 285 0.56 12.86 13.61
C GLN A 285 0.61 12.11 12.27
N ALA A 286 -0.29 12.43 11.34
CA ALA A 286 -0.29 11.85 9.99
C ALA A 286 1.00 12.17 9.22
N TRP A 287 1.52 13.38 9.34
CA TRP A 287 2.80 13.72 8.71
C TRP A 287 3.96 12.93 9.32
N LEU A 288 4.03 12.83 10.66
CA LEU A 288 5.05 12.06 11.36
C LEU A 288 4.98 10.55 11.07
N ILE A 289 3.78 9.96 11.03
CA ILE A 289 3.64 8.52 10.75
C ILE A 289 4.10 8.18 9.32
N ASN A 290 3.85 9.05 8.33
CA ASN A 290 4.39 8.87 6.99
C ASN A 290 5.92 8.92 6.97
N LEU A 291 6.51 9.82 7.76
CA LEU A 291 7.97 9.86 7.91
C LEU A 291 8.50 8.57 8.55
N CYS A 292 7.85 8.09 9.62
CA CYS A 292 8.19 6.82 10.26
C CYS A 292 8.05 5.64 9.29
N TRP A 293 7.00 5.59 8.48
CA TRP A 293 6.82 4.53 7.48
C TRP A 293 8.01 4.41 6.52
N ILE A 294 8.53 5.54 6.04
CA ILE A 294 9.67 5.54 5.12
C ILE A 294 10.99 5.19 5.83
N LEU A 295 11.18 5.69 7.06
CA LEU A 295 12.43 5.47 7.80
C LEU A 295 12.53 4.10 8.45
N ASP A 296 11.43 3.53 8.91
CA ASP A 296 11.42 2.41 9.86
C ASP A 296 10.95 1.09 9.26
N LEU A 297 9.96 1.11 8.36
CA LEU A 297 9.41 -0.12 7.81
C LEU A 297 10.43 -0.88 6.95
N ARG A 298 10.46 -2.21 7.13
CA ARG A 298 11.40 -3.13 6.46
C ARG A 298 10.74 -4.23 5.65
N ASN A 299 9.40 -4.18 5.52
CA ASN A 299 8.58 -5.22 4.89
C ASN A 299 9.16 -5.72 3.55
N ASN A 300 9.64 -4.80 2.71
CA ASN A 300 10.23 -5.08 1.40
C ASN A 300 11.72 -4.73 1.28
N LEU A 301 12.41 -4.43 2.41
CA LEU A 301 13.80 -3.94 2.43
C LEU A 301 14.78 -4.82 3.23
N GLY A 302 14.32 -5.88 3.87
CA GLY A 302 15.22 -6.74 4.64
C GLY A 302 14.56 -7.84 5.44
N LEU A 303 13.24 -7.82 5.62
CA LEU A 303 12.54 -8.93 6.27
C LEU A 303 12.39 -10.11 5.31
N THR A 304 12.68 -11.30 5.81
CA THR A 304 12.25 -12.56 5.19
C THR A 304 10.73 -12.70 5.29
N GLU A 305 10.15 -13.63 4.52
CA GLU A 305 8.72 -13.91 4.60
C GLU A 305 8.30 -14.42 5.98
N GLU A 306 9.17 -15.16 6.66
CA GLU A 306 8.93 -15.68 8.00
C GLU A 306 8.95 -14.57 9.06
N GLU A 307 9.94 -13.66 9.00
CA GLU A 307 10.01 -12.50 9.90
C GLU A 307 8.85 -11.53 9.66
N LEU A 308 8.46 -11.31 8.41
CA LEU A 308 7.29 -10.50 8.09
C LEU A 308 6.02 -11.16 8.65
N LEU A 309 5.84 -12.47 8.48
CA LEU A 309 4.71 -13.21 9.04
C LEU A 309 4.68 -13.15 10.58
N GLN A 310 5.83 -13.25 11.24
CA GLN A 310 5.95 -13.04 12.68
C GLN A 310 5.43 -11.65 13.07
N LYS A 311 5.87 -10.60 12.35
CA LYS A 311 5.44 -9.22 12.58
C LYS A 311 3.93 -9.03 12.36
N GLU A 312 3.36 -9.65 11.32
CA GLU A 312 1.90 -9.66 11.07
C GLU A 312 1.14 -10.29 12.24
N LEU A 313 1.58 -11.47 12.70
CA LEU A 313 0.94 -12.18 13.81
C LEU A 313 1.00 -11.41 15.12
N VAL A 314 2.15 -10.80 15.44
CA VAL A 314 2.29 -9.94 16.63
C VAL A 314 1.30 -8.79 16.54
N SER A 315 1.19 -8.12 15.39
CA SER A 315 0.26 -7.01 15.18
C SER A 315 -1.21 -7.43 15.32
N VAL A 316 -1.59 -8.58 14.74
CA VAL A 316 -2.97 -9.11 14.76
C VAL A 316 -3.41 -9.56 16.15
N LEU A 317 -2.50 -10.12 16.95
CA LEU A 317 -2.77 -10.64 18.30
C LEU A 317 -2.65 -9.58 19.40
N ALA A 318 -2.03 -8.43 19.13
CA ALA A 318 -1.80 -7.37 20.12
C ALA A 318 -3.10 -6.80 20.72
N PRO A 319 -4.15 -6.46 19.93
CA PRO A 319 -5.38 -5.91 20.50
C PRO A 319 -6.12 -6.91 21.38
N GLU A 320 -6.28 -8.15 20.93
CA GLU A 320 -7.06 -9.20 21.60
C GLU A 320 -6.68 -10.61 21.11
N PRO A 321 -6.89 -11.66 21.93
CA PRO A 321 -6.65 -13.03 21.50
C PRO A 321 -7.55 -13.44 20.33
N ARG A 322 -7.03 -14.27 19.41
CA ARG A 322 -7.72 -14.65 18.16
C ARG A 322 -7.85 -16.17 18.02
N LYS A 323 -8.88 -16.64 17.32
CA LYS A 323 -8.99 -18.04 16.89
C LYS A 323 -8.15 -18.29 15.65
N ARG A 324 -7.78 -19.55 15.39
CA ARG A 324 -7.04 -19.93 14.18
C ARG A 324 -7.76 -19.56 12.88
N SER A 325 -9.09 -19.63 12.88
CA SER A 325 -9.96 -19.25 11.75
C SER A 325 -9.97 -17.76 11.47
N ASP A 326 -9.79 -16.93 12.50
CA ASP A 326 -9.76 -15.47 12.36
C ASP A 326 -8.45 -15.06 11.69
N LEU A 327 -7.35 -15.74 12.04
CA LEU A 327 -6.02 -15.47 11.49
C LEU A 327 -5.95 -15.63 9.97
N SER A 328 -6.65 -16.62 9.38
CA SER A 328 -6.69 -16.76 7.92
C SER A 328 -7.38 -15.59 7.21
N ILE A 329 -8.20 -14.82 7.91
CA ILE A 329 -8.88 -13.64 7.34
C ILE A 329 -8.07 -12.37 7.62
N LEU A 330 -7.39 -12.28 8.77
CA LEU A 330 -6.72 -11.06 9.23
C LEU A 330 -5.30 -10.91 8.69
N ILE A 331 -4.59 -12.03 8.46
CA ILE A 331 -3.22 -12.01 7.93
C ILE A 331 -3.26 -11.64 6.43
N PRO A 332 -2.41 -10.69 5.99
CA PRO A 332 -2.31 -10.34 4.58
C PRO A 332 -1.94 -11.52 3.68
N GLU A 333 -2.53 -11.57 2.48
CA GLU A 333 -2.25 -12.60 1.48
C GLU A 333 -1.83 -11.99 0.13
N ARG A 334 -1.18 -12.80 -0.71
CA ARG A 334 -0.83 -12.44 -2.10
C ARG A 334 -1.92 -12.89 -3.06
N CYS A 335 -3.14 -12.36 -2.89
CA CYS A 335 -4.31 -12.67 -3.72
C CYS A 335 -4.60 -14.17 -3.88
N GLY A 336 -4.62 -14.93 -2.77
CA GLY A 336 -4.94 -16.36 -2.78
C GLY A 336 -3.82 -17.28 -3.32
N ILE A 337 -2.63 -16.75 -3.64
CA ILE A 337 -1.47 -17.59 -3.90
C ILE A 337 -0.99 -18.21 -2.59
N ILE A 338 -1.41 -19.45 -2.35
CA ILE A 338 -1.00 -20.25 -1.21
C ILE A 338 0.52 -20.37 -1.23
N ASN A 339 1.18 -19.88 -0.17
CA ASN A 339 2.61 -20.11 0.00
C ASN A 339 2.82 -21.61 0.31
N PRO A 340 3.53 -22.37 -0.53
CA PRO A 340 3.72 -23.81 -0.32
C PRO A 340 4.42 -24.12 1.00
N SER A 341 5.23 -23.18 1.50
CA SER A 341 5.94 -23.22 2.77
C SER A 341 5.11 -22.59 3.88
N ASN A 342 3.86 -23.01 4.09
CA ASN A 342 2.97 -22.36 5.06
C ASN A 342 3.44 -22.62 6.50
N ASN A 343 4.47 -21.88 6.91
CA ASN A 343 5.09 -21.84 8.24
C ASN A 343 4.17 -21.14 9.25
N LEU A 344 2.91 -20.84 8.91
CA LEU A 344 1.97 -20.17 9.79
C LEU A 344 1.87 -20.86 11.14
N ASP A 345 1.70 -22.18 11.18
CA ASP A 345 1.55 -22.88 12.45
C ASP A 345 2.86 -22.95 13.25
N SER A 346 4.04 -22.95 12.59
CA SER A 346 5.33 -22.91 13.28
C SER A 346 5.61 -21.53 13.87
N VAL A 347 5.41 -20.47 13.09
CA VAL A 347 5.56 -19.08 13.55
C VAL A 347 4.51 -18.75 14.62
N LEU A 348 3.27 -19.23 14.46
CA LEU A 348 2.21 -19.02 15.44
C LEU A 348 2.58 -19.60 16.82
N LYS A 349 3.23 -20.77 16.85
CA LYS A 349 3.75 -21.35 18.11
C LYS A 349 4.87 -20.50 18.72
N MET A 350 5.68 -19.84 17.90
CA MET A 350 6.73 -18.93 18.37
C MET A 350 6.14 -17.65 18.97
N VAL A 351 5.09 -17.10 18.37
CA VAL A 351 4.54 -15.79 18.78
C VAL A 351 3.43 -15.85 19.82
N ALA A 352 2.74 -17.00 19.93
CA ALA A 352 1.54 -17.10 20.75
C ALA A 352 1.56 -18.30 21.70
N THR A 353 0.82 -18.16 22.80
CA THR A 353 0.42 -19.25 23.69
C THR A 353 -1.00 -19.68 23.34
N TYR A 354 -1.18 -20.98 23.09
CA TYR A 354 -2.50 -21.54 22.78
C TYR A 354 -3.26 -21.92 24.06
N SER A 355 -4.48 -21.42 24.19
CA SER A 355 -5.45 -21.88 25.18
C SER A 355 -6.42 -22.84 24.50
N ALA A 356 -6.51 -24.07 25.01
CA ALA A 356 -7.43 -25.07 24.50
C ALA A 356 -8.91 -24.64 24.71
N PRO A 357 -9.84 -25.18 23.90
CA PRO A 357 -11.27 -24.98 24.11
C PRO A 357 -11.68 -25.44 25.51
N SER A 358 -12.56 -24.69 26.15
CA SER A 358 -13.07 -24.98 27.49
C SER A 358 -14.57 -24.73 27.57
N CYS A 359 -15.21 -25.19 28.63
CA CYS A 359 -16.60 -24.87 28.94
C CYS A 359 -16.61 -23.81 30.03
N ASP A 360 -17.34 -22.71 29.83
CA ASP A 360 -17.57 -21.75 30.91
C ASP A 360 -18.43 -22.41 32.00
N GLU A 361 -17.87 -22.56 33.19
CA GLU A 361 -18.54 -23.22 34.33
C GLU A 361 -19.84 -22.50 34.74
N THR A 362 -19.93 -21.20 34.48
CA THR A 362 -21.08 -20.36 34.87
C THR A 362 -22.20 -20.35 33.83
N SER A 363 -21.88 -20.32 32.55
CA SER A 363 -22.87 -20.24 31.45
C SER A 363 -23.09 -21.56 30.71
N GLY A 364 -22.26 -22.57 30.94
CA GLY A 364 -22.25 -23.83 30.19
C GLY A 364 -21.88 -23.66 28.71
N SER A 365 -21.36 -22.50 28.33
CA SER A 365 -21.05 -22.19 26.93
C SER A 365 -19.66 -22.72 26.54
N LEU A 366 -19.56 -23.21 25.29
CA LEU A 366 -18.29 -23.67 24.73
C LEU A 366 -17.44 -22.48 24.29
N ILE A 367 -16.30 -22.31 24.94
CA ILE A 367 -15.27 -21.34 24.57
C ILE A 367 -14.32 -22.02 23.58
N SER A 368 -14.20 -21.46 22.37
CA SER A 368 -13.25 -21.96 21.36
C SER A 368 -11.80 -21.76 21.80
N GLY A 369 -10.86 -22.48 21.17
CA GLY A 369 -9.44 -22.30 21.42
C GLY A 369 -8.93 -20.96 20.89
N HIS A 370 -8.10 -20.28 21.67
CA HIS A 370 -7.58 -18.95 21.33
C HIS A 370 -6.06 -18.89 21.44
N TYR A 371 -5.47 -18.04 20.62
CA TYR A 371 -4.05 -17.70 20.65
C TYR A 371 -3.87 -16.35 21.33
N TYR A 372 -2.99 -16.31 22.32
CA TYR A 372 -2.63 -15.12 23.08
C TYR A 372 -1.21 -14.71 22.72
N LEU A 373 -0.99 -13.42 22.44
CA LEU A 373 0.36 -12.91 22.21
C LEU A 373 1.25 -13.20 23.43
N ARG A 374 2.45 -13.72 23.21
CA ARG A 374 3.40 -13.97 24.30
C ARG A 374 3.85 -12.65 24.94
N PRO A 375 3.84 -12.52 26.28
CA PRO A 375 4.19 -11.27 26.95
C PRO A 375 5.56 -10.71 26.60
N SER A 376 6.56 -11.57 26.40
CA SER A 376 7.93 -11.15 26.05
C SER A 376 8.01 -10.34 24.75
N LEU A 377 7.08 -10.56 23.82
CA LEU A 377 7.11 -9.97 22.48
C LEU A 377 6.65 -8.51 22.46
N TRP A 378 6.01 -8.02 23.51
CA TRP A 378 5.68 -6.60 23.61
C TRP A 378 6.92 -5.71 23.63
N HIS A 379 8.02 -6.16 24.23
CA HIS A 379 9.26 -5.38 24.29
C HIS A 379 10.22 -5.65 23.14
N THR A 380 10.20 -6.88 22.59
CA THR A 380 11.19 -7.32 21.59
C THR A 380 10.70 -7.20 20.15
N ASP A 381 9.39 -7.34 19.90
CA ASP A 381 8.86 -7.54 18.54
C ASP A 381 7.67 -6.64 18.19
N PHE A 382 6.87 -6.19 19.17
CA PHE A 382 5.75 -5.31 18.91
C PHE A 382 6.25 -3.95 18.42
N ASP A 383 5.80 -3.59 17.22
CA ASP A 383 6.14 -2.35 16.55
C ASP A 383 4.86 -1.50 16.40
N PRO A 384 4.73 -0.40 17.17
CA PRO A 384 3.58 0.49 17.07
C PRO A 384 3.37 1.09 15.67
N ILE A 385 4.44 1.39 14.94
CA ILE A 385 4.38 2.03 13.62
C ILE A 385 3.84 1.04 12.59
N PHE A 386 4.32 -0.21 12.64
CA PHE A 386 3.78 -1.29 11.82
C PHE A 386 2.34 -1.63 12.21
N HIS A 387 2.01 -1.66 13.50
CA HIS A 387 0.65 -1.91 13.96
C HIS A 387 -0.34 -0.86 13.43
N LEU A 388 0.03 0.42 13.49
CA LEU A 388 -0.78 1.52 12.94
C LEU A 388 -0.90 1.49 11.41
N LEU A 389 0.01 0.84 10.69
CA LEU A 389 -0.13 0.58 9.25
C LEU A 389 -1.19 -0.50 8.97
N ARG A 390 -1.30 -1.51 9.83
CA ARG A 390 -2.18 -2.69 9.63
C ARG A 390 -3.59 -2.50 10.16
N VAL A 391 -3.73 -1.81 11.28
CA VAL A 391 -5.00 -1.71 12.00
C VAL A 391 -5.63 -0.33 11.76
N THR A 392 -6.70 -0.31 10.96
CA THR A 392 -7.48 0.91 10.68
C THR A 392 -8.53 1.20 11.75
N SER A 393 -8.85 0.21 12.58
CA SER A 393 -9.79 0.33 13.70
C SER A 393 -9.17 1.11 14.86
N ARG A 394 -9.65 2.34 15.09
CA ARG A 394 -9.19 3.18 16.22
C ARG A 394 -9.33 2.48 17.56
N ARG A 395 -10.37 1.65 17.74
CA ARG A 395 -10.59 0.88 18.97
C ARG A 395 -9.45 -0.10 19.20
N GLU A 396 -9.15 -0.91 18.19
CA GLU A 396 -8.10 -1.94 18.30
C GLU A 396 -6.71 -1.31 18.45
N SER A 397 -6.42 -0.24 17.70
CA SER A 397 -5.17 0.50 17.88
C SER A 397 -5.04 1.06 19.30
N SER A 398 -6.12 1.61 19.87
CA SER A 398 -6.09 2.15 21.24
C SER A 398 -5.82 1.05 22.28
N LEU A 399 -6.49 -0.11 22.14
CA LEU A 399 -6.30 -1.26 23.03
C LEU A 399 -4.88 -1.82 22.96
N ALA A 400 -4.30 -1.96 21.77
CA ALA A 400 -2.93 -2.43 21.63
C ALA A 400 -1.92 -1.44 22.24
N MET A 401 -2.13 -0.14 22.02
CA MET A 401 -1.26 0.91 22.57
C MET A 401 -1.37 1.05 24.08
N GLU A 402 -2.54 0.82 24.67
CA GLU A 402 -2.73 0.78 26.13
C GLU A 402 -1.93 -0.37 26.73
N LYS A 403 -2.11 -1.60 26.21
CA LYS A 403 -1.36 -2.78 26.65
C LYS A 403 0.15 -2.60 26.51
N TYR A 404 0.61 -2.00 25.42
CA TYR A 404 2.03 -1.72 25.20
C TYR A 404 2.63 -0.75 26.21
N ARG A 405 1.83 0.20 26.73
CA ARG A 405 2.27 1.14 27.79
C ARG A 405 2.27 0.54 29.19
N GLU A 406 1.50 -0.53 29.39
CA GLU A 406 1.38 -1.24 30.66
C GLU A 406 2.43 -2.34 30.86
N GLN A 407 3.11 -2.78 29.78
CA GLN A 407 4.27 -3.67 29.88
C GLN A 407 5.50 -2.86 30.29
#